data_AF-D0IIX0-F1
#
_entry.id   AF-D0IIX0-F1
#
_cell.length_a   1.000
_cell.length_b   1.000
_cell.length_c   1.000
_cell.angle_alpha   90.00
_cell.angle_beta   90.00
_cell.angle_gamma   90.00
#
_symmetry.space_group_name_H-M   'P 1'
#
loop_
_entity.id
_entity.type
_entity.pdbx_description
1 polymer ?
#
loop_
_entity_poly.entity_id
_entity_poly.type
_entity_poly.pdbx_seq_one_letter_code
_entity_poly.pdbx_strand_id
1 'polypeptide(L)'
;MRYLAILLVLISFGSLAETVPNQNQEAFDWFVTFFNDIYEVVEGTPSFIERSFAYFIEFAVYLKFLFMLETLDFAYGVAQSLIINIGLDSLISDAVSRLPAEYRGTFQAMGLLKSITMLCEAWMVRFVMNFMGW
;
A
#
# COMPACT_ATOMS: atom_id res chain seq x y z
N MET A 1 4.82 22.96 -8.04
CA MET A 1 5.53 23.53 -9.20
C MET A 1 5.69 25.05 -9.20
N ARG A 2 4.81 25.85 -8.56
CA ARG A 2 4.83 27.32 -8.71
C ARG A 2 5.96 28.08 -7.98
N TYR A 3 6.60 27.47 -6.98
CA TYR A 3 7.66 28.10 -6.18
C TYR A 3 9.08 27.61 -6.48
N LEU A 4 9.22 26.60 -7.37
CA LEU A 4 10.53 26.03 -7.73
C LEU A 4 11.39 26.99 -8.54
N ALA A 5 10.79 27.80 -9.42
CA ALA A 5 11.51 28.76 -10.23
C ALA A 5 12.11 29.92 -9.41
N ILE A 6 11.46 30.31 -8.31
CA ILE A 6 11.92 31.42 -7.44
C ILE A 6 13.10 30.97 -6.55
N LEU A 7 13.09 29.70 -6.13
CA LEU A 7 14.16 29.11 -5.32
C LEU A 7 15.47 28.94 -6.11
N LEU A 8 15.37 28.66 -7.42
CA LEU A 8 16.52 28.49 -8.31
C LEU A 8 17.25 29.82 -8.59
N VAL A 9 16.52 30.93 -8.66
CA VAL A 9 17.08 32.29 -8.82
C VAL A 9 17.78 32.79 -7.55
N LEU A 10 17.37 32.33 -6.36
CA LEU A 10 18.00 32.71 -5.09
C LEU A 10 19.36 32.03 -4.85
N ILE A 11 19.57 30.85 -5.41
CA ILE A 11 20.83 30.09 -5.26
C ILE A 11 21.95 30.67 -6.16
N SER A 12 21.60 31.34 -7.27
CA SER A 12 22.56 31.95 -8.20
C SER A 12 23.22 33.25 -7.71
N PHE A 13 22.83 33.81 -6.56
CA PHE A 13 23.44 35.07 -6.08
C PHE A 13 24.83 34.91 -5.44
N GLY A 14 25.26 33.68 -5.12
CA GLY A 14 26.59 33.42 -4.53
C GLY A 14 27.76 33.44 -5.52
N SER A 15 27.52 33.23 -6.81
CA SER A 15 28.57 33.05 -7.83
C SER A 15 28.96 34.33 -8.59
N LEU A 16 28.36 35.47 -8.28
CA LEU A 16 28.58 36.74 -9.00
C LEU A 16 29.48 37.74 -8.24
N ALA A 17 30.02 37.37 -7.08
CA ALA A 17 30.69 38.28 -6.16
C ALA A 17 32.23 38.19 -6.12
N GLU A 18 32.87 37.40 -6.98
CA GLU A 18 34.33 37.28 -7.00
C GLU A 18 34.95 38.27 -8.01
N THR A 19 35.73 39.23 -7.52
CA THR A 19 36.42 40.23 -8.34
C THR A 19 37.93 39.95 -8.41
N VAL A 20 38.54 40.12 -9.62
CA VAL A 20 39.99 40.24 -9.95
C VAL A 20 40.69 38.90 -10.34
N PRO A 21 41.70 38.79 -11.25
CA PRO A 21 41.97 39.38 -12.57
C PRO A 21 42.43 38.32 -13.63
N ASN A 22 41.54 37.75 -14.45
CA ASN A 22 41.84 37.22 -15.80
C ASN A 22 40.56 36.61 -16.38
N GLN A 23 39.64 37.48 -16.77
CA GLN A 23 38.25 37.13 -17.06
C GLN A 23 38.07 36.09 -18.17
N ASN A 24 39.03 35.90 -19.07
CA ASN A 24 38.81 35.08 -20.26
C ASN A 24 39.10 33.58 -20.04
N GLN A 25 39.99 33.23 -19.10
CA GLN A 25 40.42 31.83 -18.91
C GLN A 25 39.58 31.14 -17.85
N GLU A 26 39.33 31.82 -16.72
CA GLU A 26 38.44 31.30 -15.67
C GLU A 26 36.96 31.31 -16.10
N ALA A 27 36.53 32.26 -16.94
CA ALA A 27 35.18 32.18 -17.51
C ALA A 27 35.05 30.98 -18.42
N PHE A 28 36.08 30.66 -19.22
CA PHE A 28 36.04 29.48 -20.09
C PHE A 28 36.05 28.19 -19.27
N ASP A 29 36.87 28.11 -18.21
CA ASP A 29 36.91 26.96 -17.30
C ASP A 29 35.60 26.82 -16.49
N TRP A 30 34.99 27.93 -16.09
CA TRP A 30 33.66 27.97 -15.47
C TRP A 30 32.56 27.54 -16.43
N PHE A 31 32.61 28.00 -17.70
CA PHE A 31 31.68 27.56 -18.74
C PHE A 31 31.83 26.06 -19.02
N VAL A 32 33.06 25.55 -19.13
CA VAL A 32 33.31 24.12 -19.34
C VAL A 32 32.83 23.29 -18.15
N THR A 33 33.05 23.75 -16.92
CA THR A 33 32.57 23.08 -15.70
C THR A 33 31.04 23.09 -15.63
N PHE A 34 30.40 24.23 -15.90
CA PHE A 34 28.95 24.34 -15.94
C PHE A 34 28.30 23.44 -17.00
N PHE A 35 28.90 23.32 -18.18
CA PHE A 35 28.41 22.42 -19.23
C PHE A 35 28.65 20.94 -18.88
N ASN A 36 29.76 20.60 -18.22
CA ASN A 36 30.01 19.25 -17.73
C ASN A 36 29.04 18.88 -16.60
N ASP A 37 28.75 19.80 -15.67
CA ASP A 37 27.78 19.59 -14.58
C ASP A 37 26.36 19.41 -15.14
N ILE A 38 25.97 20.19 -16.15
CA ILE A 38 24.70 20.01 -16.86
C ILE A 38 24.66 18.66 -17.57
N TYR A 39 25.74 18.27 -18.22
CA TYR A 39 25.83 16.98 -18.92
C TYR A 39 25.70 15.80 -17.94
N GLU A 40 26.38 15.85 -16.79
CA GLU A 40 26.31 14.84 -15.74
C GLU A 40 24.91 14.77 -15.09
N VAL A 41 24.25 15.91 -14.89
CA VAL A 41 22.85 15.95 -14.43
C VAL A 41 21.93 15.33 -15.49
N VAL A 42 22.11 15.62 -16.78
CA VAL A 42 21.30 15.05 -17.87
C VAL A 42 21.54 13.54 -18.04
N GLU A 43 22.76 13.05 -17.80
CA GLU A 43 23.09 11.63 -17.86
C GLU A 43 22.63 10.85 -16.61
N GLY A 44 22.64 11.49 -15.43
CA GLY A 44 22.14 10.91 -14.17
C GLY A 44 20.62 10.95 -14.01
N THR A 45 19.95 11.94 -14.62
CA THR A 45 18.49 12.16 -14.52
C THR A 45 17.64 10.96 -14.97
N PRO A 46 17.93 10.26 -16.09
CA PRO A 46 17.19 9.07 -16.51
C PRO A 46 17.20 7.98 -15.44
N SER A 47 18.37 7.69 -14.87
CA SER A 47 18.54 6.65 -13.84
C SER A 47 17.86 7.02 -12.51
N PHE A 48 17.90 8.30 -12.14
CA PHE A 48 17.23 8.81 -10.94
C PHE A 48 15.71 8.75 -11.06
N ILE A 49 15.17 9.10 -12.23
CA ILE A 49 13.72 9.03 -12.51
C ILE A 49 13.25 7.58 -12.48
N GLU A 50 13.94 6.66 -13.16
CA GLU A 50 13.57 5.24 -13.17
C GLU A 50 13.55 4.64 -11.76
N ARG A 51 14.58 4.90 -10.96
CA ARG A 51 14.65 4.44 -9.56
C ARG A 51 13.56 5.08 -8.70
N SER A 52 13.23 6.36 -8.91
CA SER A 52 12.14 7.03 -8.20
C SER A 52 10.76 6.45 -8.53
N PHE A 53 10.51 6.12 -9.80
CA PHE A 53 9.27 5.44 -10.21
C PHE A 53 9.18 4.02 -9.64
N ALA A 54 10.30 3.29 -9.56
CA ALA A 54 10.34 1.99 -8.92
C ALA A 54 9.93 2.07 -7.44
N TYR A 55 10.50 3.02 -6.68
CA TYR A 55 10.10 3.29 -5.29
C TYR A 55 8.63 3.70 -5.17
N PHE A 56 8.14 4.52 -6.09
CA PHE A 56 6.74 4.94 -6.09
C PHE A 56 5.79 3.76 -6.29
N ILE A 57 6.10 2.85 -7.23
CA ILE A 57 5.30 1.65 -7.49
C ILE A 57 5.35 0.71 -6.27
N GLU A 58 6.53 0.49 -5.68
CA GLU A 58 6.68 -0.34 -4.48
C GLU A 58 5.83 0.20 -3.32
N PHE A 59 5.89 1.51 -3.08
CA PHE A 59 5.08 2.17 -2.06
C PHE A 59 3.57 2.10 -2.35
N ALA A 60 3.17 2.26 -3.62
CA ALA A 60 1.77 2.13 -4.02
C ALA A 60 1.25 0.69 -3.81
N VAL A 61 2.07 -0.33 -4.09
CA VAL A 61 1.73 -1.73 -3.81
C VAL A 61 1.62 -1.99 -2.32
N TYR A 62 2.56 -1.47 -1.52
CA TYR A 62 2.50 -1.57 -0.06
C TYR A 62 1.22 -0.96 0.50
N LEU A 63 0.86 0.25 0.07
CA LEU A 63 -0.39 0.89 0.47
C LEU A 63 -1.62 0.07 0.05
N LYS A 64 -1.62 -0.51 -1.16
CA LYS A 64 -2.72 -1.37 -1.61
C LYS A 64 -2.94 -2.57 -0.69
N PHE A 65 -1.87 -3.23 -0.25
CA PHE A 65 -1.97 -4.34 0.70
C PHE A 65 -2.45 -3.90 2.07
N LEU A 66 -2.00 -2.73 2.55
CA LEU A 66 -2.45 -2.17 3.81
C LEU A 66 -3.96 -1.87 3.76
N PHE A 67 -4.44 -1.22 2.70
CA PHE A 67 -5.86 -0.99 2.49
C PHE A 67 -6.66 -2.30 2.41
N MET A 68 -6.14 -3.33 1.72
CA MET A 68 -6.79 -4.64 1.67
C MET A 68 -6.95 -5.25 3.07
N LEU A 69 -5.93 -5.15 3.93
CA LEU A 69 -5.96 -5.67 5.29
C LEU A 69 -7.03 -4.96 6.13
N GLU A 70 -7.02 -3.62 6.14
CA GLU A 70 -8.04 -2.83 6.85
C GLU A 70 -9.46 -3.12 6.34
N THR A 71 -9.65 -3.30 5.03
CA THR A 71 -10.95 -3.68 4.48
C THR A 71 -11.38 -5.09 4.88
N LEU A 72 -10.44 -6.01 5.11
CA LEU A 72 -10.73 -7.36 5.59
C LEU A 72 -11.20 -7.33 7.03
N ASP A 73 -10.54 -6.58 7.91
CA ASP A 73 -10.94 -6.43 9.31
C ASP A 73 -12.32 -5.77 9.43
N PHE A 74 -12.57 -4.75 8.61
CA PHE A 74 -13.89 -4.13 8.51
C PHE A 74 -14.95 -5.12 8.00
N ALA A 75 -14.65 -5.86 6.92
CA ALA A 75 -15.55 -6.87 6.35
C ALA A 75 -15.88 -7.98 7.37
N TYR A 76 -14.91 -8.37 8.18
CA TYR A 76 -15.09 -9.34 9.26
C TYR A 76 -16.05 -8.83 10.34
N GLY A 77 -15.91 -7.57 10.79
CA GLY A 77 -16.84 -6.98 11.75
C GLY A 77 -18.28 -6.94 11.24
N VAL A 78 -18.48 -6.56 9.98
CA VAL A 78 -19.81 -6.56 9.34
C VAL A 78 -20.35 -7.98 9.18
N ALA A 79 -19.51 -8.93 8.76
CA ALA A 79 -19.89 -10.33 8.61
C ALA A 79 -20.34 -10.95 9.93
N GLN A 80 -19.63 -10.71 11.03
CA GLN A 80 -20.04 -11.17 12.37
C GLN A 80 -21.40 -10.62 12.76
N SER A 81 -21.64 -9.32 12.55
CA SER A 81 -22.95 -8.72 12.82
C SER A 81 -24.06 -9.41 12.01
N LEU A 82 -23.80 -9.73 10.74
CA LEU A 82 -24.78 -10.43 9.90
C LEU A 82 -25.06 -11.85 10.38
N ILE A 83 -24.01 -12.59 10.79
CA ILE A 83 -24.11 -13.96 11.32
C ILE A 83 -24.96 -14.01 12.59
N ILE A 84 -24.79 -13.03 13.47
CA ILE A 84 -25.62 -12.89 14.67
C ILE A 84 -27.07 -12.62 14.29
N ASN A 85 -27.31 -11.73 13.33
CA ASN A 85 -28.67 -11.37 12.90
C ASN A 85 -29.43 -12.53 12.25
N ILE A 86 -28.74 -13.42 11.52
CA ILE A 86 -29.37 -14.63 10.95
C ILE A 86 -29.58 -15.75 11.98
N GLY A 87 -29.02 -15.62 13.18
CA GLY A 87 -29.09 -16.65 14.21
C GLY A 87 -28.37 -17.94 13.84
N LEU A 88 -27.17 -17.84 13.25
CA LEU A 88 -26.45 -19.03 12.77
C LEU A 88 -26.22 -20.07 13.89
N ASP A 89 -25.92 -19.61 15.10
CA ASP A 89 -25.66 -20.51 16.24
C ASP A 89 -26.88 -21.33 16.64
N SER A 90 -28.09 -20.75 16.57
CA SER A 90 -29.32 -21.49 16.88
C SER A 90 -29.63 -22.51 15.78
N LEU A 91 -29.41 -22.16 14.52
CA LEU A 91 -29.56 -23.07 13.38
C LEU A 91 -28.61 -24.27 13.48
N ILE A 92 -27.35 -24.06 13.84
CA ILE A 92 -26.36 -25.13 14.01
C ILE A 92 -26.72 -26.01 15.21
N SER A 93 -27.10 -25.41 16.34
CA SER A 93 -27.54 -26.15 17.54
C SER A 93 -28.77 -27.04 17.26
N ASP A 94 -29.75 -26.50 16.52
CA ASP A 94 -30.93 -27.24 16.09
C ASP A 94 -30.60 -28.38 15.12
N ALA A 95 -29.64 -28.19 14.22
CA ALA A 95 -29.18 -29.26 13.33
C ALA A 95 -28.48 -30.38 14.11
N VAL A 96 -27.69 -30.04 15.14
CA VAL A 96 -26.98 -30.99 16.00
C VAL A 96 -27.94 -31.80 16.87
N SER A 97 -28.98 -31.16 17.40
CA SER A 97 -29.96 -31.84 18.26
C SER A 97 -30.72 -32.94 17.51
N ARG A 98 -30.87 -32.81 16.18
CA ARG A 98 -31.48 -33.80 15.28
C ARG A 98 -30.59 -35.00 14.97
N LEU A 99 -29.29 -34.94 15.26
CA LEU A 99 -28.40 -36.09 15.03
C LEU A 99 -28.63 -37.19 16.09
N PRO A 100 -28.48 -38.47 15.73
CA PRO A 100 -28.43 -39.56 16.70
C PRO A 100 -27.25 -39.38 17.68
N ALA A 101 -27.42 -39.86 18.93
CA ALA A 101 -26.48 -39.61 20.02
C ALA A 101 -25.06 -40.16 19.75
N GLU A 102 -24.98 -41.30 19.07
CA GLU A 102 -23.71 -41.95 18.68
C GLU A 102 -22.87 -41.06 17.78
N TYR A 103 -23.50 -40.40 16.80
CA TYR A 103 -22.81 -39.50 15.88
C TYR A 103 -22.43 -38.18 16.55
N ARG A 104 -23.27 -37.64 17.44
CA ARG A 104 -22.99 -36.38 18.15
C ARG A 104 -21.65 -36.40 18.89
N GLY A 105 -21.35 -37.51 19.58
CA GLY A 105 -20.07 -37.69 20.28
C GLY A 105 -18.86 -37.66 19.35
N THR A 106 -18.96 -38.32 18.20
CA THR A 106 -17.88 -38.32 17.18
C THR A 106 -17.71 -36.95 16.52
N PHE A 107 -18.80 -36.27 16.16
CA PHE A 107 -18.76 -34.94 15.56
C PHE A 107 -18.18 -33.88 16.52
N GLN A 108 -18.45 -34.02 17.82
CA GLN A 108 -17.87 -33.15 18.84
C GLN A 108 -16.37 -33.43 19.03
N ALA A 109 -15.95 -34.70 19.05
CA ALA A 109 -14.53 -35.08 19.13
C ALA A 109 -13.71 -34.61 17.91
N MET A 110 -14.31 -34.61 16.73
CA MET A 110 -13.68 -34.12 15.49
C MET A 110 -13.67 -32.58 15.37
N GLY A 111 -14.34 -31.86 16.28
CA GLY A 111 -14.47 -30.40 16.20
C GLY A 111 -15.28 -29.92 15.00
N LEU A 112 -16.08 -30.78 14.38
CA LEU A 112 -16.70 -30.55 13.08
C LEU A 112 -17.69 -29.37 13.13
N LEU A 113 -18.34 -29.16 14.27
CA LEU A 113 -19.22 -28.01 14.49
C LEU A 113 -18.49 -26.68 14.45
N LYS A 114 -17.33 -26.60 15.11
CA LYS A 114 -16.48 -25.41 15.08
C LYS A 114 -16.00 -25.13 13.66
N SER A 115 -15.66 -26.18 12.91
CA SER A 115 -15.25 -26.07 11.51
C SER A 115 -16.37 -25.55 10.60
N ILE A 116 -17.61 -25.98 10.82
CA ILE A 116 -18.78 -25.49 10.06
C ILE A 116 -19.03 -24.01 10.36
N THR A 117 -19.00 -23.60 11.63
CA THR A 117 -19.14 -22.19 12.00
C THR A 117 -18.06 -21.33 11.35
N MET A 118 -16.79 -21.76 11.43
CA MET A 118 -15.67 -21.05 10.81
C MET A 118 -15.81 -20.97 9.28
N LEU A 119 -16.32 -22.02 8.63
CA LEU A 119 -16.58 -22.02 7.20
C LEU A 119 -17.66 -20.99 6.85
N CYS A 120 -18.77 -20.99 7.58
CA CYS A 120 -19.84 -20.00 7.39
C CYS A 120 -19.33 -18.57 7.60
N GLU A 121 -18.52 -18.32 8.63
CA GLU A 121 -17.86 -17.04 8.87
C GLU A 121 -17.02 -16.61 7.66
N ALA A 122 -16.15 -17.49 7.15
CA ALA A 122 -15.31 -17.19 6.00
C ALA A 122 -16.12 -16.89 4.72
N TRP A 123 -17.21 -17.62 4.49
CA TRP A 123 -18.12 -17.36 3.36
C TRP A 123 -18.83 -16.01 3.49
N MET A 124 -19.23 -15.64 4.70
CA MET A 124 -19.86 -14.35 4.96
C MET A 124 -18.88 -13.18 4.79
N VAL A 125 -17.64 -13.32 5.26
CA VAL A 125 -16.57 -12.33 5.02
C VAL A 125 -16.36 -12.14 3.52
N ARG A 126 -16.26 -13.25 2.77
CA ARG A 126 -16.13 -13.20 1.31
C ARG A 126 -17.31 -12.51 0.64
N PHE A 127 -18.52 -12.78 1.11
CA PHE A 127 -19.73 -12.11 0.61
C PHE A 127 -19.64 -10.60 0.84
N VAL A 128 -19.31 -10.15 2.04
CA VAL A 128 -19.15 -8.71 2.35
C VAL A 128 -18.03 -8.08 1.53
N MET A 129 -16.91 -8.77 1.37
CA MET A 129 -15.76 -8.32 0.58
C MET A 129 -16.14 -8.09 -0.90
N ASN A 130 -16.92 -9.00 -1.49
CA ASN A 130 -17.45 -8.82 -2.85
C ASN A 130 -18.34 -7.55 -2.97
N PHE A 131 -19.12 -7.22 -1.93
CA PHE A 131 -19.92 -5.98 -1.92
C PHE A 131 -19.06 -4.72 -1.81
N MET A 132 -17.88 -4.83 -1.18
CA MET A 132 -16.92 -3.74 -1.07
C MET A 132 -16.11 -3.51 -2.37
N GLY A 133 -16.37 -4.28 -3.42
CA GLY A 133 -15.76 -4.12 -4.74
C GLY A 133 -14.44 -4.87 -4.92
N TRP A 134 -14.19 -5.88 -4.09
CA TRP A 134 -13.07 -6.81 -4.21
C TRP A 134 -13.46 -8.13 -4.89
#